data_AF-A0A9E3EAV5-F1
#
_entry.id   AF-A0A9E3EAV5-F1
#
_cell.length_a   1.000
_cell.length_b   1.000
_cell.length_c   1.000
_cell.angle_alpha   90.00
_cell.angle_beta   90.00
_cell.angle_gamma   90.00
#
_symmetry.space_group_name_H-M   'P 1'
#
loop_
_entity.id
_entity.type
_entity.pdbx_description
1 polymer ?
#
loop_
_entity_poly.entity_id
_entity_poly.type
_entity_poly.pdbx_seq_one_letter_code
_entity_poly.pdbx_strand_id
1 'polypeptide(L)' 'MAEQKSGRRLADAGVVVEVVDPKGKAATKTLIHTSAGGMPDYSELFVFGWSGTYSVRVNVTPWAGAKPVKTSFTLHHQI' A
#
# COMPACT_ATOMS: atom_id res chain seq x y z
N MET A 1 -3.41 -9.06 -29.11
CA MET A 1 -3.08 -8.95 -27.67
C MET A 1 -3.57 -7.60 -27.16
N ALA A 2 -4.79 -7.54 -26.66
CA ALA A 2 -5.40 -6.32 -26.12
C ALA A 2 -6.06 -6.66 -24.79
N GLU A 3 -5.24 -6.93 -23.77
CA GLU A 3 -5.70 -7.24 -22.41
C GLU A 3 -5.14 -6.22 -21.39
N GLN A 4 -4.99 -4.98 -21.85
CA GLN A 4 -4.73 -3.80 -21.01
C GLN A 4 -5.94 -2.87 -21.10
N LYS A 5 -7.09 -3.22 -20.50
CA LYS A 5 -8.22 -2.28 -20.37
C LYS A 5 -9.31 -2.69 -19.39
N SER A 6 -8.97 -3.32 -18.26
CA SER A 6 -9.95 -3.50 -17.18
C SER A 6 -9.38 -3.01 -15.85
N GLY A 7 -9.60 -1.72 -15.56
CA GLY A 7 -9.44 -1.16 -14.21
C GLY A 7 -10.18 -1.99 -13.14
N ARG A 8 -11.18 -2.78 -13.54
CA ARG A 8 -11.88 -3.75 -12.69
C ARG A 8 -10.96 -4.75 -11.97
N ARG A 9 -9.84 -5.19 -12.57
CA ARG A 9 -8.92 -6.17 -11.93
C ARG A 9 -8.14 -5.58 -10.75
N LEU A 10 -7.92 -4.26 -10.76
CA LEU A 10 -7.19 -3.57 -9.69
C LEU A 10 -8.11 -3.15 -8.55
N ALA A 11 -9.43 -3.02 -8.75
CA ALA A 11 -10.36 -2.60 -7.70
C ALA A 11 -10.50 -3.63 -6.58
N ASP A 12 -10.41 -4.91 -6.95
CA ASP A 12 -10.62 -6.01 -6.02
C ASP A 12 -9.31 -6.52 -5.38
N ALA A 13 -8.20 -5.79 -5.52
CA ALA A 13 -6.94 -6.18 -4.89
C ALA A 13 -6.99 -5.93 -3.37
N GLY A 14 -6.46 -6.88 -2.61
CA GLY A 14 -6.16 -6.70 -1.19
C GLY A 14 -4.85 -5.95 -1.04
N VAL A 15 -4.89 -4.72 -0.52
CA VAL A 15 -3.69 -3.91 -0.27
C VAL A 15 -3.50 -3.75 1.23
N VAL A 16 -2.35 -4.18 1.74
CA VAL A 16 -1.99 -4.04 3.16
C VAL A 16 -0.67 -3.32 3.27
N VAL A 17 -0.66 -2.27 4.08
CA VAL A 17 0.54 -1.47 4.39
C VAL A 17 0.86 -1.65 5.86
N GLU A 18 2.10 -2.03 6.14
CA GLU A 18 2.66 -2.07 7.49
C GLU A 18 3.75 -1.00 7.61
N VAL A 19 3.70 -0.22 8.68
CA VAL A 19 4.69 0.79 9.04
C VAL A 19 5.29 0.41 10.39
N VAL A 20 6.61 0.29 10.44
CA VAL A 20 7.36 0.12 11.68
C VAL A 20 8.05 1.44 12.00
N ASP A 21 7.80 1.98 13.19
CA ASP A 21 8.37 3.24 13.65
C ASP A 21 9.83 3.09 14.14
N PRO A 22 10.54 4.22 14.37
CA PRO A 22 11.93 4.18 14.86
C PRO A 22 12.10 3.52 16.23
N LYS A 23 11.01 3.35 17.00
CA LYS A 23 11.00 2.66 18.29
C LYS A 23 10.67 1.16 18.14
N GLY A 24 10.51 0.68 16.92
CA GLY A 24 10.18 -0.71 16.60
C GLY A 24 8.69 -1.05 16.69
N LYS A 25 7.80 -0.08 16.89
CA LYS A 25 6.35 -0.33 16.95
C LYS A 25 5.78 -0.47 15.54
N ALA A 26 5.09 -1.57 15.29
CA ALA A 26 4.39 -1.81 14.03
C ALA A 26 2.94 -1.31 14.06
N ALA A 27 2.49 -0.77 12.94
CA ALA A 27 1.10 -0.44 12.65
C ALA A 27 0.73 -0.97 11.26
N THR A 28 -0.36 -1.72 11.16
CA THR A 28 -0.82 -2.34 9.92
C THR A 28 -2.19 -1.81 9.54
N LYS A 29 -2.36 -1.43 8.28
CA LYS A 29 -3.63 -0.99 7.71
C LYS A 29 -3.94 -1.73 6.41
N THR A 30 -5.18 -2.18 6.29
CA THR A 30 -5.74 -2.65 5.01
C THR A 30 -6.34 -1.45 4.29
N LEU A 31 -5.91 -1.20 3.06
CA LEU A 31 -6.41 -0.09 2.26
C LEU A 31 -7.69 -0.53 1.53
N ILE A 32 -8.66 0.36 1.53
CA ILE A 32 -9.90 0.22 0.76
C ILE A 32 -9.69 0.99 -0.54
N HIS A 33 -10.05 0.37 -1.67
CA HIS A 33 -9.94 1.07 -2.94
C HIS A 33 -10.94 2.23 -3.00
N THR A 34 -10.50 3.31 -3.61
CA THR A 34 -11.32 4.43 -4.05
C THR A 34 -11.28 4.49 -5.57
N SER A 35 -11.96 5.46 -6.19
CA SER A 35 -11.85 5.69 -7.63
C SER A 35 -11.29 7.08 -7.90
N ALA A 36 -10.19 7.14 -8.65
CA ALA A 36 -9.60 8.38 -9.16
C ALA A 36 -9.48 8.28 -10.69
N GLY A 37 -10.07 9.23 -11.42
CA GLY A 37 -10.05 9.22 -12.89
C GLY A 37 -10.67 7.98 -13.53
N GLY A 38 -11.59 7.30 -12.85
CA GLY A 38 -12.22 6.05 -13.31
C GLY A 38 -11.34 4.80 -13.14
N MET A 39 -10.20 4.92 -12.46
CA MET A 39 -9.32 3.81 -12.11
C MET A 39 -9.34 3.59 -10.58
N PRO A 40 -9.11 2.36 -10.11
CA PRO A 40 -8.97 2.12 -8.68
C PRO A 40 -7.71 2.78 -8.14
N ASP A 41 -7.86 3.44 -7.01
CA ASP A 41 -6.76 4.04 -6.25
C ASP A 41 -6.77 3.55 -4.81
N TYR A 42 -5.58 3.41 -4.22
CA TYR A 42 -5.40 2.93 -2.85
C TYR A 42 -4.57 3.96 -2.08
N SER A 43 -5.25 4.68 -1.20
CA SER A 43 -4.66 5.78 -0.45
C SER A 43 -5.06 5.70 1.02
N GLU A 44 -4.12 6.03 1.91
CA GLU A 44 -4.34 6.03 3.36
C GLU A 44 -3.36 6.99 4.03
N LEU A 45 -3.78 7.58 5.15
CA LEU A 45 -2.97 8.49 5.94
C LEU A 45 -2.25 7.73 7.06
N PHE A 46 -0.94 7.97 7.16
CA PHE A 46 -0.09 7.47 8.23
C PHE A 46 0.48 8.64 9.02
N VAL A 47 0.48 8.51 10.35
CA VAL A 47 1.06 9.51 11.25
C VAL A 47 2.50 9.11 11.59
N PHE A 48 3.45 9.98 11.29
CA PHE A 48 4.87 9.80 11.58
C PHE A 48 5.25 10.66 12.79
N GLY A 49 4.95 10.17 13.99
CA GLY A 49 5.06 10.96 15.22
C GLY A 49 6.47 11.09 15.82
N TRP A 50 7.51 10.55 15.19
CA TRP A 50 8.87 10.53 15.70
C TRP A 50 9.87 10.89 14.61
N SER A 51 10.92 11.62 14.96
CA SER A 51 12.11 11.70 14.10
C SER A 51 12.83 10.36 14.06
N GLY A 52 13.32 9.97 12.89
CA GLY A 52 14.08 8.75 12.69
C GLY A 52 13.67 7.96 11.44
N THR A 53 14.09 6.70 11.43
CA THR A 53 13.92 5.81 10.29
C THR A 53 12.69 4.93 10.47
N TYR A 54 11.75 5.03 9.54
CA TYR A 54 10.58 4.16 9.43
C TYR A 54 10.81 3.11 8.36
N SER A 55 10.32 1.90 8.60
CA SER A 55 10.24 0.85 7.58
C SER A 55 8.81 0.69 7.12
N VAL A 56 8.55 0.88 5.83
CA VAL A 56 7.22 0.72 5.25
C VAL A 56 7.23 -0.51 4.34
N ARG A 57 6.26 -1.40 4.53
CA ARG A 57 6.06 -2.61 3.72
C ARG A 57 4.68 -2.55 3.10
N VAL A 58 4.61 -2.69 1.78
CA VAL A 58 3.36 -2.71 1.02
C VAL A 58 3.21 -4.09 0.39
N ASN A 59 2.07 -4.72 0.67
CA ASN A 59 1.70 -6.02 0.12
C ASN A 59 0.42 -5.85 -0.70
N VAL A 60 0.48 -6.18 -1.98
CA VAL A 60 -0.64 -6.15 -2.90
C VAL A 60 -0.94 -7.58 -3.34
N THR A 61 -2.15 -8.03 -3.07
CA THR A 61 -2.68 -9.32 -3.52
C THR A 61 -3.75 -9.05 -4.57
N PRO A 62 -3.44 -9.21 -5.87
CA PRO A 62 -4.42 -8.99 -6.92
C PRO A 62 -5.57 -10.00 -6.85
N TRP A 63 -6.74 -9.59 -7.34
CA TRP A 63 -7.86 -10.50 -7.52
C TRP A 63 -7.57 -11.53 -8.64
N ALA A 64 -8.20 -12.71 -8.56
CA ALA A 64 -8.06 -13.82 -9.51
C ALA A 64 -6.67 -14.50 -9.57
N GLY A 65 -5.92 -14.51 -8.46
CA GLY A 65 -4.78 -15.42 -8.28
C GLY A 65 -3.51 -15.02 -9.03
N ALA A 66 -3.43 -13.80 -9.55
CA ALA A 66 -2.16 -13.27 -10.05
C ALA A 66 -1.13 -13.17 -8.91
N LYS A 67 0.16 -13.22 -9.26
CA LYS A 67 1.25 -13.25 -8.29
C LYS A 67 1.20 -12.01 -7.39
N PRO A 68 1.22 -12.16 -6.05
CA PRO A 68 1.29 -11.04 -5.13
C PRO A 68 2.54 -10.19 -5.36
N VAL A 69 2.38 -8.88 -5.25
CA VAL A 69 3.48 -7.91 -5.33
C VAL A 69 3.78 -7.44 -3.92
N LYS A 70 5.06 -7.45 -3.56
CA LYS A 70 5.54 -6.96 -2.27
C LYS A 70 6.64 -5.95 -2.53
N THR A 71 6.58 -4.83 -1.83
CA THR A 71 7.66 -3.85 -1.84
C THR A 71 7.87 -3.30 -0.44
N SER A 72 9.06 -2.76 -0.23
CA SER A 72 9.44 -2.12 1.02
C SER A 72 10.29 -0.90 0.73
N PHE A 73 10.10 0.14 1.51
CA PHE A 73 10.93 1.32 1.45
C PHE A 73 11.17 1.87 2.86
N THR A 74 12.22 2.65 2.96
CA THR A 74 12.60 3.33 4.18
C THR A 74 12.23 4.80 4.06
N LEU A 75 11.58 5.34 5.08
CA LEU A 75 11.30 6.76 5.19
C LEU A 75 12.17 7.34 6.30
N HIS A 76 13.01 8.31 5.96
CA HIS A 76 13.71 9.13 6.94
C HIS A 76 12.85 10.35 7.24
N HIS A 77 12.34 10.44 8.46
CA HIS A 77 11.47 11.52 8.87
C HIS A 77 12.15 12.39 9.93
N GLN A 78 12.02 13.70 9.79
CA GLN A 78 12.46 14.67 10.78
C GLN A 78 11.31 15.64 11.05
N ILE A 79 10.97 15.79 12.33
CA ILE A 79 10.03 16.77 12.89
C ILE A 79 10.76 17.66 13.88
#